data_AF-A0A973GXA4-F1
#
_entry.id   AF-A0A973GXA4-F1
#
_cell.length_a   1.000
_cell.length_b   1.000
_cell.length_c   1.000
_cell.angle_alpha   90.00
_cell.angle_beta   90.00
_cell.angle_gamma   90.00
#
_symmetry.space_group_name_H-M   'P 1'
#
loop_
_entity.id
_entity.type
_entity.pdbx_description
1 polymer ?
#
loop_
_entity_poly.entity_id
_entity_poly.type
_entity_poly.pdbx_seq_one_letter_code
_entity_poly.pdbx_strand_id
1 'polypeptide(L)'
;LVAAVTSRIRRARVMRSQMLRDSLTGLFNHSVTEDLLAREISRARRNQSPLSMVLIDLDHFKQVNDRYGHAAGDRVLKSLSRMLQQRLRISDLIGRYGGEEFVVLMPDTEGQSALRVIDSIRERFAQVRHRSGTAEFSVTFSGGVASFQTAGDAATLSESTDIALYQAKHHGRNQLVLATRTLFREDSAQIAQVPQMTDSTSILGAQARVLVVDDDANVRHLLHHWLTAANYDVQLASLGREALSMVAQVNPDVVLLDVLMPDVDGLEVLDDLRASGCDAAVVLTTAYGSERIAVTAMRRGADDYLRKPIVAEELQTVLERNLERLRLRRQNSALQRQLEEQRQQLEVELARAARVQTDLLPRQMPRLPGFTLAARCIPARQVGGDFYDWHSPGPGLLNLTFGDVMGKGMPAALLMTTVRAVMRSVGRQTPPLVNLRYALTALDSDLNHARAFVTMFHAQLDLVSRRLVFIDAGHGLCFVRRAGGVVESLGPRGVPLGVPSREPYAQGEVQLYPGDALILFSDGLLDTWPALADNHLIL
;
A
#
# COMPACT_ATOMS: atom_id res chain seq x y z
N LEU A 1 13.84 34.75 13.32
CA LEU A 1 13.46 33.47 13.99
C LEU A 1 11.98 33.12 13.77
N VAL A 2 11.01 33.95 14.19
CA VAL A 2 9.56 33.66 14.08
C VAL A 2 9.10 33.40 12.64
N ALA A 3 9.47 34.22 11.66
CA ALA A 3 9.08 34.01 10.25
C ALA A 3 9.65 32.72 9.62
N ALA A 4 10.84 32.28 10.05
CA ALA A 4 11.48 31.05 9.60
C ALA A 4 10.82 29.81 10.23
N VAL A 5 10.40 29.91 11.49
CA VAL A 5 9.62 28.89 12.20
C VAL A 5 8.20 28.79 11.61
N THR A 6 7.52 29.91 11.32
CA THR A 6 6.18 29.91 10.70
C THR A 6 6.20 29.33 9.28
N SER A 7 7.25 29.62 8.50
CA SER A 7 7.43 29.07 7.15
C SER A 7 7.86 27.58 7.15
N ARG A 8 8.62 27.13 8.16
CA ARG A 8 8.95 25.70 8.41
C ARG A 8 7.73 24.91 8.88
N ILE A 9 6.94 25.44 9.82
CA ILE A 9 5.71 24.78 10.29
C ILE A 9 4.69 24.68 9.15
N ARG A 10 4.59 25.71 8.28
CA ARG A 10 3.67 25.69 7.13
C ARG A 10 4.12 24.71 6.04
N ARG A 11 5.42 24.62 5.72
CA ARG A 11 5.95 23.67 4.72
C ARG A 11 6.00 22.23 5.24
N ALA A 12 6.43 22.01 6.48
CA ALA A 12 6.40 20.69 7.12
C ALA A 12 4.96 20.19 7.32
N ARG A 13 3.99 21.05 7.68
CA ARG A 13 2.57 20.66 7.70
C ARG A 13 2.03 20.30 6.32
N VAL A 14 2.37 21.05 5.27
CA VAL A 14 1.90 20.79 3.91
C VAL A 14 2.54 19.52 3.33
N MET A 15 3.86 19.33 3.48
CA MET A 15 4.56 18.14 3.00
C MET A 15 4.19 16.87 3.80
N ARG A 16 4.08 16.97 5.13
CA ARG A 16 3.60 15.87 5.98
C ARG A 16 2.11 15.57 5.76
N SER A 17 1.31 16.56 5.38
CA SER A 17 -0.07 16.33 4.92
C SER A 17 -0.12 15.60 3.58
N GLN A 18 0.82 15.80 2.66
CA GLN A 18 0.79 15.10 1.37
C GLN A 18 1.35 13.66 1.42
N MET A 19 2.19 13.34 2.42
CA MET A 19 2.70 11.98 2.63
C MET A 19 1.76 11.10 3.45
N LEU A 20 0.97 11.70 4.35
CA LEU A 20 0.08 10.96 5.26
C LEU A 20 -1.41 11.12 4.93
N ARG A 21 -1.77 12.18 4.19
CA ARG A 21 -3.16 12.53 3.92
C ARG A 21 -3.45 12.55 2.43
N ASP A 22 -4.68 12.22 2.09
CA ASP A 22 -5.23 12.34 0.75
C ASP A 22 -5.27 13.81 0.32
N SER A 23 -4.75 14.10 -0.88
CA SER A 23 -4.56 15.46 -1.38
C SER A 23 -5.88 16.21 -1.63
N LEU A 24 -6.98 15.47 -1.82
CA LEU A 24 -8.29 16.04 -2.10
C LEU A 24 -9.09 16.33 -0.82
N THR A 25 -9.11 15.39 0.11
CA THR A 25 -9.99 15.40 1.29
C THR A 25 -9.28 15.79 2.58
N GLY A 26 -7.95 15.69 2.63
CA GLY A 26 -7.15 15.93 3.83
C GLY A 26 -7.29 14.86 4.91
N LEU A 27 -7.96 13.73 4.62
CA LEU A 27 -8.04 12.54 5.50
C LEU A 27 -6.79 11.68 5.38
N PHE A 28 -6.59 10.68 6.25
CA PHE A 28 -5.46 9.76 6.06
C PHE A 28 -5.53 9.05 4.70
N ASN A 29 -4.39 8.81 4.06
CA ASN A 29 -4.35 8.02 2.82
C ASN A 29 -4.39 6.51 3.13
N HIS A 30 -4.55 5.67 2.10
CA HIS A 30 -4.60 4.22 2.21
C HIS A 30 -3.47 3.65 3.09
N SER A 31 -2.21 3.90 2.70
CA SER A 31 -1.03 3.33 3.37
C SER A 31 -0.96 3.69 4.86
N VAL A 32 -1.29 4.93 5.23
CA VAL A 32 -1.31 5.33 6.64
C VAL A 32 -2.49 4.73 7.40
N THR A 33 -3.63 4.54 6.74
CA THR A 33 -4.81 3.98 7.40
C THR A 33 -4.61 2.50 7.74
N GLU A 34 -3.94 1.73 6.88
CA GLU A 34 -3.53 0.34 7.18
C GLU A 34 -2.54 0.26 8.36
N ASP A 35 -1.52 1.12 8.37
CA ASP A 35 -0.56 1.20 9.48
C ASP A 35 -1.24 1.52 10.80
N LEU A 36 -2.23 2.42 10.78
CA LEU A 36 -3.01 2.81 11.94
C LEU A 36 -3.96 1.69 12.40
N LEU A 37 -4.57 0.95 11.47
CA LEU A 37 -5.40 -0.22 11.77
C LEU A 37 -4.59 -1.28 12.53
N ALA A 38 -3.39 -1.62 12.05
CA ALA A 38 -2.52 -2.59 12.72
C ALA A 38 -2.14 -2.16 14.15
N ARG A 39 -1.92 -0.85 14.36
CA ARG A 39 -1.62 -0.27 15.68
C ARG A 39 -2.83 -0.31 16.62
N GLU A 40 -4.01 0.06 16.15
CA GLU A 40 -5.22 0.06 16.96
C GLU A 40 -5.68 -1.36 17.31
N ILE A 41 -5.52 -2.33 16.39
CA ILE A 41 -5.74 -3.76 16.70
C ILE A 41 -4.79 -4.23 17.81
N SER A 42 -3.50 -3.89 17.70
CA SER A 42 -2.52 -4.23 18.72
C SER A 42 -2.86 -3.60 20.07
N ARG A 43 -3.38 -2.37 20.08
CA ARG A 43 -3.83 -1.66 21.27
C ARG A 43 -5.09 -2.28 21.88
N ALA A 44 -6.12 -2.51 21.07
CA ALA A 44 -7.39 -3.13 21.48
C ALA A 44 -7.15 -4.53 22.07
N ARG A 45 -6.28 -5.34 21.43
CA ARG A 45 -5.90 -6.66 21.93
C ARG A 45 -5.21 -6.60 23.29
N ARG A 46 -4.28 -5.66 23.49
CA ARG A 46 -3.58 -5.50 24.78
C ARG A 46 -4.49 -5.01 25.90
N ASN A 47 -5.39 -4.08 25.59
CA ASN A 47 -6.24 -3.42 26.58
C ASN A 47 -7.60 -4.10 26.76
N GLN A 48 -7.89 -5.16 25.98
CA GLN A 48 -9.21 -5.79 25.89
C GLN A 48 -10.33 -4.78 25.63
N SER A 49 -10.03 -3.72 24.87
CA SER A 49 -10.98 -2.64 24.60
C SER A 49 -11.69 -2.82 23.26
N PRO A 50 -12.93 -2.31 23.12
CA PRO A 50 -13.67 -2.47 21.89
C PRO A 50 -13.05 -1.68 20.73
N LEU A 51 -13.06 -2.23 19.52
CA LEU A 51 -12.64 -1.54 18.31
C LEU A 51 -13.61 -1.87 17.19
N SER A 52 -14.15 -0.85 16.53
CA SER A 52 -14.98 -1.04 15.34
C SER A 52 -14.34 -0.39 14.12
N MET A 53 -14.47 -1.07 12.99
CA MET A 53 -14.07 -0.59 11.67
C MET A 53 -15.33 -0.36 10.84
N VAL A 54 -15.32 0.71 10.06
CA VAL A 54 -16.41 1.08 9.16
C VAL A 54 -15.81 1.38 7.80
N LEU A 55 -16.32 0.75 6.75
CA LEU A 55 -16.03 1.09 5.36
C LEU A 55 -17.26 1.78 4.77
N ILE A 56 -17.05 2.91 4.11
CA ILE A 56 -18.08 3.79 3.55
C ILE A 56 -17.80 3.98 2.08
N ASP A 57 -18.83 3.91 1.25
CA ASP A 57 -18.75 4.12 -0.19
C ASP A 57 -19.91 5.01 -0.67
N LEU A 58 -19.59 6.00 -1.50
CA LEU A 58 -20.60 6.92 -2.04
C LEU A 58 -21.44 6.23 -3.12
N ASP A 59 -22.76 6.21 -2.90
CA ASP A 59 -23.69 5.54 -3.81
C ASP A 59 -23.73 6.23 -5.17
N HIS A 60 -23.56 5.43 -6.23
CA HIS A 60 -23.65 5.89 -7.63
C HIS A 60 -22.68 7.03 -7.97
N PHE A 61 -21.54 7.14 -7.28
CA PHE A 61 -20.61 8.28 -7.46
C PHE A 61 -20.04 8.41 -8.87
N LYS A 62 -19.84 7.29 -9.59
CA LYS A 62 -19.50 7.32 -11.03
C LYS A 62 -20.53 8.11 -11.84
N GLN A 63 -21.84 7.90 -11.61
CA GLN A 63 -22.90 8.64 -12.31
C GLN A 63 -22.88 10.12 -11.96
N VAL A 64 -22.50 10.48 -10.73
CA VAL A 64 -22.32 11.87 -10.32
C VAL A 64 -21.20 12.53 -11.13
N ASN A 65 -20.06 11.85 -11.30
CA ASN A 65 -18.96 12.35 -12.11
C ASN A 65 -19.34 12.45 -13.60
N ASP A 66 -19.99 11.42 -14.13
CA ASP A 66 -20.39 11.37 -15.55
C ASP A 66 -21.44 12.46 -15.86
N ARG A 67 -22.36 12.75 -14.92
CA ARG A 67 -23.45 13.71 -15.13
C ARG A 67 -23.08 15.15 -14.80
N TYR A 68 -22.30 15.38 -13.75
CA TYR A 68 -22.05 16.73 -13.20
C TYR A 68 -20.58 17.16 -13.26
N GLY A 69 -19.69 16.28 -13.75
CA GLY A 69 -18.26 16.49 -13.91
C GLY A 69 -17.45 16.20 -12.63
N HIS A 70 -16.17 15.87 -12.83
CA HIS A 70 -15.24 15.55 -11.73
C HIS A 70 -15.12 16.65 -10.67
N ALA A 71 -15.21 17.93 -11.04
CA ALA A 71 -15.19 19.04 -10.08
C ALA A 71 -16.42 19.07 -9.15
N ALA A 72 -17.55 18.50 -9.58
CA ALA A 72 -18.72 18.30 -8.71
C ALA A 72 -18.51 17.10 -7.79
N GLY A 73 -17.98 15.98 -8.30
CA GLY A 73 -17.60 14.82 -7.50
C GLY A 73 -16.58 15.16 -6.39
N ASP A 74 -15.56 15.93 -6.72
CA ASP A 74 -14.58 16.44 -5.74
C ASP A 74 -15.21 17.22 -4.59
N ARG A 75 -16.29 17.97 -4.87
CA ARG A 75 -17.03 18.71 -3.84
C ARG A 75 -17.85 17.79 -2.96
N VAL A 76 -18.41 16.71 -3.51
CA VAL A 76 -19.11 15.67 -2.75
C VAL A 76 -18.15 14.98 -1.79
N LEU A 77 -16.98 14.52 -2.28
CA LEU A 77 -15.93 13.89 -1.46
C LEU A 77 -15.46 14.81 -0.33
N LYS A 78 -15.23 16.09 -0.62
CA LYS A 78 -14.86 17.09 0.40
C LYS A 78 -15.98 17.34 1.42
N SER A 79 -17.24 17.27 0.99
CA SER A 79 -18.40 17.43 1.88
C SER A 79 -18.50 16.29 2.88
N LEU A 80 -18.36 15.04 2.40
CA LEU A 80 -18.39 13.86 3.26
C LEU A 80 -17.22 13.88 4.26
N SER A 81 -16.01 14.17 3.77
CA SER A 81 -14.81 14.29 4.63
C SER A 81 -15.02 15.29 5.77
N ARG A 82 -15.52 16.50 5.48
CA ARG A 82 -15.80 17.50 6.52
C ARG A 82 -16.86 17.03 7.50
N MET A 83 -17.90 16.35 7.02
CA MET A 83 -18.97 15.86 7.88
C MET A 83 -18.46 14.80 8.86
N LEU A 84 -17.65 13.86 8.38
CA LEU A 84 -16.98 12.86 9.21
C LEU A 84 -16.09 13.53 10.27
N GLN A 85 -15.23 14.48 9.85
CA GLN A 85 -14.34 15.21 10.77
C GLN A 85 -15.07 16.05 11.83
N GLN A 86 -16.26 16.56 11.53
CA GLN A 86 -17.04 17.39 12.45
C GLN A 86 -17.87 16.58 13.45
N ARG A 87 -18.20 15.33 13.10
CA ARG A 87 -19.14 14.50 13.88
C ARG A 87 -18.47 13.38 14.65
N LEU A 88 -17.29 12.96 14.22
CA LEU A 88 -16.50 11.92 14.87
C LEU A 88 -15.52 12.55 15.89
N ARG A 89 -15.08 11.73 16.84
CA ARG A 89 -14.17 12.15 17.90
C ARG A 89 -12.77 12.33 17.31
N ILE A 90 -11.93 13.09 18.02
CA ILE A 90 -10.50 13.23 17.67
C ILE A 90 -9.79 11.87 17.74
N SER A 91 -10.26 10.96 18.59
CA SER A 91 -9.76 9.58 18.71
C SER A 91 -10.15 8.68 17.54
N ASP A 92 -11.18 9.04 16.76
CA ASP A 92 -11.64 8.25 15.64
C ASP A 92 -10.75 8.57 14.42
N LEU A 93 -10.24 7.53 13.76
CA LEU A 93 -9.30 7.67 12.66
C LEU A 93 -10.05 7.57 11.34
N ILE A 94 -9.91 8.58 10.49
CA ILE A 94 -10.66 8.68 9.23
C ILE A 94 -9.67 8.68 8.08
N GLY A 95 -9.80 7.69 7.19
CA GLY A 95 -9.00 7.54 5.98
C GLY A 95 -9.84 7.52 4.71
N ARG A 96 -9.21 7.81 3.57
CA ARG A 96 -9.77 7.58 2.23
C ARG A 96 -8.96 6.46 1.58
N TYR A 97 -9.58 5.30 1.39
CA TYR A 97 -8.95 4.09 0.85
C TYR A 97 -8.82 4.14 -0.67
N GLY A 98 -9.80 4.75 -1.35
CA GLY A 98 -9.87 4.74 -2.81
C GLY A 98 -10.60 5.95 -3.39
N GLY A 99 -11.03 5.82 -4.65
CA GLY A 99 -11.69 6.91 -5.40
C GLY A 99 -12.91 7.49 -4.68
N GLU A 100 -13.79 6.64 -4.17
CA GLU A 100 -15.03 7.04 -3.49
C GLU A 100 -15.21 6.40 -2.09
N GLU A 101 -14.18 5.69 -1.62
CA GLU A 101 -14.20 4.85 -0.42
C GLU A 101 -13.48 5.50 0.76
N PHE A 102 -14.13 5.45 1.93
CA PHE A 102 -13.65 6.00 3.19
C PHE A 102 -13.65 4.93 4.27
N VAL A 103 -12.65 4.94 5.15
CA VAL A 103 -12.61 4.08 6.33
C VAL A 103 -12.63 4.92 7.59
N VAL A 104 -13.39 4.44 8.58
CA VAL A 104 -13.40 4.98 9.93
C VAL A 104 -13.01 3.87 10.91
N LEU A 105 -11.96 4.10 11.69
CA LEU A 105 -11.62 3.28 12.85
C LEU A 105 -12.12 3.99 14.09
N MET A 106 -12.90 3.29 14.92
CA MET A 106 -13.49 3.83 16.14
C MET A 106 -12.96 3.05 17.35
N PRO A 107 -11.82 3.47 17.92
CA PRO A 107 -11.31 2.90 19.17
C PRO A 107 -12.31 3.07 20.31
N ASP A 108 -12.26 2.13 21.25
CA ASP A 108 -13.12 2.09 22.43
C ASP A 108 -14.63 2.19 22.08
N THR A 109 -15.02 1.62 20.93
CA THR A 109 -16.39 1.67 20.41
C THR A 109 -16.86 0.30 19.91
N GLU A 110 -18.00 -0.16 20.42
CA GLU A 110 -18.67 -1.39 19.97
C GLU A 110 -19.44 -1.18 18.65
N GLY A 111 -19.62 -2.27 17.89
CA GLY A 111 -20.19 -2.20 16.53
C GLY A 111 -21.58 -1.59 16.46
N GLN A 112 -22.46 -1.88 17.43
CA GLN A 112 -23.80 -1.25 17.46
C GLN A 112 -23.74 0.26 17.73
N SER A 113 -22.76 0.71 18.52
CA SER A 113 -22.55 2.14 18.77
C SER A 113 -21.94 2.83 17.56
N ALA A 114 -20.97 2.19 16.88
CA ALA A 114 -20.42 2.67 15.62
C ALA A 114 -21.52 2.79 14.55
N LEU A 115 -22.36 1.75 14.40
CA LEU A 115 -23.50 1.74 13.49
C LEU A 115 -24.41 2.96 13.69
N ARG A 116 -24.85 3.21 14.93
CA ARG A 116 -25.72 4.37 15.25
C ARG A 116 -25.09 5.72 14.90
N VAL A 117 -23.80 5.89 15.21
CA VAL A 117 -23.09 7.15 14.96
C VAL A 117 -22.96 7.40 13.46
N ILE A 118 -22.52 6.41 12.70
CA ILE A 118 -22.34 6.56 11.24
C ILE A 118 -23.69 6.67 10.55
N ASP A 119 -24.73 5.99 11.03
CA ASP A 119 -26.06 6.06 10.41
C ASP A 119 -26.65 7.48 10.53
N SER A 120 -26.46 8.13 11.69
CA SER A 120 -26.82 9.54 11.84
C SER A 120 -26.04 10.46 10.90
N ILE A 121 -24.77 10.14 10.59
CA ILE A 121 -23.99 10.88 9.60
C ILE A 121 -24.55 10.65 8.19
N ARG A 122 -24.94 9.40 7.86
CA ARG A 122 -25.54 9.02 6.58
C ARG A 122 -26.83 9.80 6.30
N GLU A 123 -27.75 9.81 7.25
CA GLU A 123 -29.03 10.52 7.12
C GLU A 123 -28.82 12.02 6.87
N ARG A 124 -27.87 12.63 7.57
CA ARG A 124 -27.53 14.05 7.39
C ARG A 124 -26.84 14.31 6.07
N PHE A 125 -25.96 13.42 5.64
CA PHE A 125 -25.26 13.54 4.36
C PHE A 125 -26.24 13.47 3.18
N ALA A 126 -27.22 12.57 3.25
CA ALA A 126 -28.29 12.43 2.26
C ALA A 126 -29.10 13.73 2.05
N GLN A 127 -29.16 14.60 3.05
CA GLN A 127 -29.86 15.89 2.99
C GLN A 127 -29.00 17.03 2.43
N VAL A 128 -27.70 16.82 2.24
CA VAL A 128 -26.80 17.84 1.69
C VAL A 128 -27.11 18.06 0.21
N ARG A 129 -27.39 19.30 -0.15
CA ARG A 129 -27.59 19.72 -1.55
C ARG A 129 -26.27 20.21 -2.15
N HIS A 130 -25.85 19.55 -3.22
CA HIS A 130 -24.71 19.93 -4.05
C HIS A 130 -25.19 20.66 -5.30
N ARG A 131 -24.41 21.63 -5.78
CA ARG A 131 -24.74 22.45 -6.96
C ARG A 131 -23.72 22.25 -8.07
N SER A 132 -24.13 22.00 -9.32
CA SER A 132 -23.25 22.08 -10.49
C SER A 132 -23.92 22.92 -11.58
N GLY A 133 -23.37 24.10 -11.86
CA GLY A 133 -24.06 25.10 -12.68
C GLY A 133 -25.39 25.51 -12.04
N THR A 134 -26.50 25.29 -12.77
CA THR A 134 -27.88 25.54 -12.32
C THR A 134 -28.57 24.31 -11.71
N ALA A 135 -27.96 23.13 -11.77
CA ALA A 135 -28.56 21.90 -11.26
C ALA A 135 -28.21 21.67 -9.77
N GLU A 136 -29.21 21.26 -8.98
CA GLU A 136 -29.05 20.77 -7.61
C GLU A 136 -29.26 19.25 -7.56
N PHE A 137 -28.43 18.57 -6.76
CA PHE A 137 -28.52 17.13 -6.53
C PHE A 137 -28.06 16.77 -5.11
N SER A 138 -28.39 15.57 -4.65
CA SER A 138 -27.91 15.00 -3.38
C SER A 138 -27.28 13.64 -3.64
N VAL A 139 -26.38 13.23 -2.76
CA VAL A 139 -25.67 11.94 -2.85
C VAL A 139 -25.81 11.24 -1.51
N THR A 140 -25.98 9.92 -1.55
CA THR A 140 -26.04 9.06 -0.36
C THR A 140 -24.77 8.23 -0.25
N PHE A 141 -24.58 7.54 0.87
CA PHE A 141 -23.53 6.54 0.98
C PHE A 141 -24.07 5.29 1.66
N SER A 142 -23.44 4.17 1.34
CA SER A 142 -23.63 2.90 2.02
C SER A 142 -22.38 2.56 2.84
N GLY A 143 -22.53 1.71 3.85
CA GLY A 143 -21.40 1.33 4.69
C GLY A 143 -21.51 -0.03 5.36
N GLY A 144 -20.36 -0.67 5.55
CA GLY A 144 -20.22 -1.88 6.35
C GLY A 144 -19.57 -1.57 7.69
N VAL A 145 -20.04 -2.19 8.76
CA VAL A 145 -19.51 -2.03 10.13
C VAL A 145 -19.09 -3.40 10.64
N ALA A 146 -17.89 -3.54 11.17
CA ALA A 146 -17.44 -4.76 11.86
C ALA A 146 -16.71 -4.44 13.17
N SER A 147 -16.75 -5.38 14.12
CA SER A 147 -16.08 -5.25 15.41
C SER A 147 -14.95 -6.24 15.56
N PHE A 148 -13.81 -5.75 16.03
CA PHE A 148 -12.60 -6.53 16.24
C PHE A 148 -12.82 -7.71 17.20
N GLN A 149 -13.64 -7.54 18.23
CA GLN A 149 -13.90 -8.60 19.21
C GLN A 149 -14.64 -9.79 18.61
N THR A 150 -15.36 -9.58 17.50
CA THR A 150 -16.03 -10.65 16.74
C THR A 150 -15.10 -11.25 15.70
N ALA A 151 -14.23 -10.44 15.10
CA ALA A 151 -13.34 -10.82 14.00
C ALA A 151 -12.02 -11.49 14.45
N GLY A 152 -11.47 -11.12 15.61
CA GLY A 152 -10.26 -11.71 16.20
C GLY A 152 -8.93 -11.22 15.61
N ASP A 153 -8.85 -10.98 14.31
CA ASP A 153 -7.67 -10.46 13.60
C ASP A 153 -8.00 -9.38 12.55
N ALA A 154 -6.96 -8.79 11.97
CA ALA A 154 -7.07 -7.68 11.03
C ALA A 154 -7.67 -8.10 9.69
N ALA A 155 -7.31 -9.28 9.17
CA ALA A 155 -7.77 -9.75 7.87
C ALA A 155 -9.27 -10.05 7.92
N THR A 156 -9.71 -10.77 8.95
CA THR A 156 -11.14 -11.04 9.17
C THR A 156 -11.92 -9.77 9.47
N LEU A 157 -11.33 -8.78 10.17
CA LEU A 157 -12.01 -7.50 10.45
C LEU A 157 -12.28 -6.72 9.16
N SER A 158 -11.28 -6.60 8.28
CA SER A 158 -11.43 -5.95 6.99
C SER A 158 -12.44 -6.71 6.11
N GLU A 159 -12.27 -8.03 5.96
CA GLU A 159 -13.17 -8.88 5.17
C GLU A 159 -14.63 -8.78 5.64
N SER A 160 -14.87 -8.82 6.95
CA SER A 160 -16.22 -8.67 7.52
C SER A 160 -16.83 -7.30 7.22
N THR A 161 -16.00 -6.26 7.19
CA THR A 161 -16.44 -4.89 6.89
C THR A 161 -16.81 -4.78 5.42
N ASP A 162 -16.02 -5.38 4.52
CA ASP A 162 -16.28 -5.42 3.08
C ASP A 162 -17.57 -6.17 2.76
N ILE A 163 -17.78 -7.35 3.35
CA ILE A 163 -19.00 -8.15 3.17
C ILE A 163 -20.23 -7.35 3.59
N ALA A 164 -20.16 -6.67 4.74
CA ALA A 164 -21.25 -5.84 5.23
C ALA A 164 -21.53 -4.66 4.29
N LEU A 165 -20.50 -4.01 3.74
CA LEU A 165 -20.68 -2.94 2.74
C LEU A 165 -21.32 -3.48 1.45
N TYR A 166 -20.87 -4.64 0.99
CA TYR A 166 -21.44 -5.29 -0.20
C TYR A 166 -22.93 -5.56 -0.02
N GLN A 167 -23.34 -6.12 1.12
CA GLN A 167 -24.75 -6.31 1.47
C GLN A 167 -25.52 -4.98 1.49
N ALA A 168 -24.94 -3.92 2.08
CA ALA A 168 -25.57 -2.60 2.08
C ALA A 168 -25.84 -2.08 0.66
N LYS A 169 -24.90 -2.32 -0.27
CA LYS A 169 -25.06 -1.96 -1.69
C LYS A 169 -26.11 -2.81 -2.41
N HIS A 170 -26.24 -4.09 -2.07
CA HIS A 170 -27.22 -5.01 -2.67
C HIS A 170 -28.63 -4.87 -2.10
N HIS A 171 -28.78 -4.50 -0.83
CA HIS A 171 -30.07 -4.28 -0.17
C HIS A 171 -30.71 -2.91 -0.49
N GLY A 172 -30.33 -2.27 -1.59
CA GLY A 172 -30.93 -1.01 -2.04
C GLY A 172 -30.14 0.27 -1.72
N ARG A 173 -28.90 0.17 -1.23
CA ARG A 173 -28.00 1.30 -0.91
C ARG A 173 -28.55 2.25 0.16
N ASN A 174 -27.85 3.35 0.43
CA ASN A 174 -28.18 4.35 1.44
C ASN A 174 -28.48 3.73 2.82
N GLN A 175 -27.67 2.78 3.25
CA GLN A 175 -27.84 2.10 4.52
C GLN A 175 -26.50 1.61 5.07
N LEU A 176 -26.51 1.24 6.35
CA LEU A 176 -25.39 0.58 6.99
C LEU A 176 -25.76 -0.84 7.40
N VAL A 177 -24.81 -1.75 7.26
CA VAL A 177 -24.95 -3.14 7.71
C VAL A 177 -23.88 -3.44 8.75
N LEU A 178 -24.29 -4.05 9.87
CA LEU A 178 -23.38 -4.53 10.91
C LEU A 178 -23.07 -6.01 10.68
N ALA A 179 -21.78 -6.35 10.61
CA ALA A 179 -21.32 -7.71 10.48
C ALA A 179 -21.72 -8.52 11.73
N THR A 180 -22.53 -9.57 11.55
CA THR A 180 -22.88 -10.52 12.60
C THR A 180 -22.18 -11.86 12.40
N ARG A 181 -21.95 -12.61 13.48
CA ARG A 181 -21.26 -13.91 13.46
C ARG A 181 -21.99 -14.98 12.61
N THR A 182 -23.28 -14.76 12.30
CA THR A 182 -24.10 -15.62 11.43
C THR A 182 -23.81 -15.38 9.94
N LEU A 183 -23.29 -14.21 9.57
CA LEU A 183 -22.98 -13.86 8.17
C LEU A 183 -21.85 -14.71 7.56
N PHE A 184 -21.05 -15.37 8.41
CA PHE A 184 -20.01 -16.32 7.97
C PHE A 184 -20.57 -17.71 7.60
N ARG A 185 -21.88 -17.96 7.76
CA ARG A 185 -22.48 -19.26 7.47
C ARG A 185 -23.49 -19.26 6.33
N GLU A 186 -24.14 -18.14 6.05
CA GLU A 186 -25.17 -18.06 5.01
C GLU A 186 -24.65 -17.38 3.72
N ASP A 187 -23.75 -16.39 3.81
CA ASP A 187 -23.30 -15.62 2.64
C ASP A 187 -21.91 -15.99 2.10
N SER A 188 -21.17 -16.86 2.78
CA SER A 188 -20.00 -17.54 2.18
C SER A 188 -20.38 -18.41 0.98
N ALA A 189 -21.69 -18.66 0.77
CA ALA A 189 -22.24 -19.30 -0.41
C ALA A 189 -22.50 -18.34 -1.59
N GLN A 190 -22.42 -17.00 -1.41
CA GLN A 190 -22.80 -16.02 -2.43
C GLN A 190 -21.72 -15.00 -2.83
N ILE A 191 -20.53 -15.00 -2.23
CA ILE A 191 -19.41 -14.09 -2.62
C ILE A 191 -18.66 -14.56 -3.90
N ALA A 192 -19.11 -15.62 -4.56
CA ALA A 192 -18.64 -16.02 -5.88
C ALA A 192 -19.55 -15.48 -6.99
N GLN A 193 -19.60 -14.17 -7.23
CA GLN A 193 -20.15 -13.62 -8.48
C GLN A 193 -19.26 -12.49 -9.02
N VAL A 194 -18.32 -12.91 -9.87
CA VAL A 194 -17.74 -12.12 -10.96
C VAL A 194 -18.89 -11.70 -11.91
N PRO A 195 -18.82 -10.55 -12.62
CA PRO A 195 -19.96 -10.01 -13.35
C PRO A 195 -20.53 -10.97 -14.40
N GLN A 196 -21.87 -11.07 -14.45
CA GLN A 196 -22.58 -11.76 -15.51
C GLN A 196 -22.24 -11.13 -16.87
N MET A 197 -21.43 -11.83 -17.65
CA MET A 197 -21.42 -11.70 -19.10
C MET A 197 -22.57 -12.54 -19.65
N THR A 198 -23.56 -11.85 -20.19
CA THR A 198 -24.55 -12.40 -21.12
C THR A 198 -23.84 -13.04 -22.32
N ASP A 199 -24.39 -14.16 -22.77
CA ASP A 199 -23.98 -15.01 -23.89
C ASP A 199 -22.72 -15.86 -23.67
N SER A 200 -22.92 -17.13 -23.31
CA SER A 200 -21.82 -18.09 -23.12
C SER A 200 -22.24 -19.53 -23.35
N THR A 201 -22.86 -19.85 -24.50
CA THR A 201 -22.91 -21.24 -24.98
C THR A 201 -21.56 -21.71 -25.57
N SER A 202 -20.41 -21.16 -25.15
CA SER A 202 -19.08 -21.57 -25.69
C SER A 202 -17.83 -21.08 -24.92
N ILE A 203 -17.77 -21.13 -23.58
CA ILE A 203 -16.56 -20.71 -22.82
C ILE A 203 -15.91 -21.82 -21.96
N LEU A 204 -15.71 -23.01 -22.54
CA LEU A 204 -14.77 -24.00 -21.98
C LEU A 204 -13.72 -24.37 -23.06
N GLY A 205 -12.67 -23.57 -23.13
CA GLY A 205 -11.54 -23.73 -24.07
C GLY A 205 -10.60 -24.90 -23.81
N ALA A 206 -11.00 -25.87 -22.99
CA ALA A 206 -10.40 -27.20 -22.88
C ALA A 206 -11.45 -28.13 -22.26
N GLN A 207 -11.56 -29.35 -22.75
CA GLN A 207 -12.46 -30.37 -22.20
C GLN A 207 -12.02 -30.66 -20.76
N ALA A 208 -12.76 -30.18 -19.75
CA ALA A 208 -12.38 -30.43 -18.36
C ALA A 208 -12.44 -31.93 -18.06
N ARG A 209 -11.43 -32.43 -17.33
CA ARG A 209 -11.27 -33.85 -17.06
C ARG A 209 -12.01 -34.23 -15.78
N VAL A 210 -12.92 -35.16 -15.87
CA VAL A 210 -13.76 -35.62 -14.76
C VAL A 210 -13.47 -37.09 -14.48
N LEU A 211 -13.09 -37.40 -13.25
CA LEU A 211 -12.99 -38.78 -12.76
C LEU A 211 -14.25 -39.12 -11.97
N VAL A 212 -15.03 -40.10 -12.43
CA VAL A 212 -16.22 -40.60 -11.73
C VAL A 212 -15.87 -41.88 -11.00
N VAL A 213 -16.14 -41.90 -9.70
CA VAL A 213 -15.85 -43.02 -8.79
C VAL A 213 -17.13 -43.39 -8.07
N ASP A 214 -17.67 -44.55 -8.37
CA ASP A 214 -18.90 -45.09 -7.77
C ASP A 214 -18.85 -46.61 -7.93
N ASP A 215 -19.33 -47.43 -6.99
CA ASP A 215 -19.28 -48.89 -7.11
C ASP A 215 -20.45 -49.45 -7.95
N ASP A 216 -21.55 -48.71 -8.06
CA ASP A 216 -22.71 -49.06 -8.89
C ASP A 216 -22.46 -48.75 -10.36
N ALA A 217 -22.38 -49.81 -11.18
CA ALA A 217 -22.20 -49.70 -12.63
C ALA A 217 -23.29 -48.86 -13.31
N ASN A 218 -24.54 -48.90 -12.83
CA ASN A 218 -25.64 -48.13 -13.41
C ASN A 218 -25.45 -46.64 -13.19
N VAL A 219 -25.03 -46.24 -11.98
CA VAL A 219 -24.76 -44.84 -11.65
C VAL A 219 -23.55 -44.33 -12.44
N ARG A 220 -22.47 -45.11 -12.52
CA ARG A 220 -21.30 -44.78 -13.36
C ARG A 220 -21.68 -44.58 -14.84
N HIS A 221 -22.47 -45.49 -15.42
CA HIS A 221 -22.90 -45.38 -16.81
C HIS A 221 -23.81 -44.16 -17.07
N LEU A 222 -24.69 -43.84 -16.12
CA LEU A 222 -25.56 -42.68 -16.19
C LEU A 222 -24.76 -41.36 -16.15
N LEU A 223 -23.86 -41.24 -15.18
CA LEU A 223 -22.98 -40.07 -15.06
C LEU A 223 -22.07 -39.92 -16.28
N HIS A 224 -21.48 -41.02 -16.77
CA HIS A 224 -20.68 -41.01 -17.99
C HIS A 224 -21.49 -40.45 -19.17
N HIS A 225 -22.71 -40.94 -19.39
CA HIS A 225 -23.55 -40.48 -20.50
C HIS A 225 -23.84 -38.97 -20.42
N TRP A 226 -24.25 -38.48 -19.25
CA TRP A 226 -24.54 -37.04 -19.07
C TRP A 226 -23.31 -36.15 -19.24
N LEU A 227 -22.17 -36.56 -18.68
CA LEU A 227 -20.95 -35.76 -18.72
C LEU A 227 -20.29 -35.78 -20.10
N THR A 228 -20.28 -36.91 -20.80
CA THR A 228 -19.80 -36.96 -22.19
C THR A 228 -20.71 -36.15 -23.11
N ALA A 229 -22.03 -36.19 -22.91
CA ALA A 229 -22.97 -35.36 -23.68
C ALA A 229 -22.76 -33.85 -23.43
N ALA A 230 -22.37 -33.47 -22.22
CA ALA A 230 -21.97 -32.12 -21.85
C ALA A 230 -20.52 -31.77 -22.23
N ASN A 231 -19.86 -32.61 -23.03
CA ASN A 231 -18.53 -32.38 -23.58
C ASN A 231 -17.41 -32.29 -22.51
N TYR A 232 -17.49 -33.11 -21.46
CA TYR A 232 -16.39 -33.38 -20.51
C TYR A 232 -15.55 -34.57 -20.97
N ASP A 233 -14.27 -34.62 -20.57
CA ASP A 233 -13.41 -35.81 -20.75
C ASP A 233 -13.54 -36.68 -19.50
N VAL A 234 -14.17 -37.85 -19.63
CA VAL A 234 -14.64 -38.64 -18.48
C VAL A 234 -13.86 -39.94 -18.36
N GLN A 235 -13.30 -40.16 -17.17
CA GLN A 235 -12.70 -41.43 -16.78
C GLN A 235 -13.51 -42.05 -15.65
N LEU A 236 -13.62 -43.38 -15.65
CA LEU A 236 -14.43 -44.12 -14.67
C LEU A 236 -13.53 -44.98 -13.80
N ALA A 237 -13.81 -44.99 -12.50
CA ALA A 237 -13.26 -45.94 -11.55
C ALA A 237 -14.41 -46.60 -10.78
N SER A 238 -14.26 -47.88 -10.48
CA SER A 238 -15.24 -48.69 -9.77
C SER A 238 -14.99 -48.77 -8.27
N LEU A 239 -13.78 -48.41 -7.83
CA LEU A 239 -13.30 -48.59 -6.46
C LEU A 239 -12.39 -47.42 -6.05
N GLY A 240 -12.29 -47.15 -4.74
CA GLY A 240 -11.51 -46.04 -4.20
C GLY A 240 -10.00 -46.17 -4.48
N ARG A 241 -9.43 -47.38 -4.33
CA ARG A 241 -8.00 -47.63 -4.62
C ARG A 241 -7.65 -47.45 -6.09
N GLU A 242 -8.57 -47.85 -6.97
CA GLU A 242 -8.44 -47.64 -8.41
C GLU A 242 -8.40 -46.14 -8.72
N ALA A 243 -9.32 -45.36 -8.14
CA ALA A 243 -9.35 -43.92 -8.31
C ALA A 243 -8.04 -43.23 -7.88
N LEU A 244 -7.50 -43.57 -6.71
CA LEU A 244 -6.22 -43.02 -6.23
C LEU A 244 -5.06 -43.33 -7.20
N SER A 245 -5.04 -44.52 -7.79
CA SER A 245 -4.02 -44.88 -8.79
C SER A 245 -4.17 -44.12 -10.12
N MET A 246 -5.41 -43.78 -10.48
CA MET A 246 -5.73 -43.08 -11.74
C MET A 246 -5.50 -41.57 -11.67
N VAL A 247 -5.62 -40.94 -10.49
CA VAL A 247 -5.53 -39.47 -10.35
C VAL A 247 -4.25 -38.89 -10.93
N ALA A 248 -3.10 -39.54 -10.73
CA ALA A 248 -1.82 -39.05 -11.27
C ALA A 248 -1.73 -39.15 -12.80
N GLN A 249 -2.40 -40.14 -13.40
CA GLN A 249 -2.38 -40.37 -14.85
C GLN A 249 -3.40 -39.50 -15.57
N VAL A 250 -4.62 -39.43 -15.02
CA VAL A 250 -5.74 -38.66 -15.56
C VAL A 250 -5.52 -37.17 -15.31
N ASN A 251 -4.93 -36.81 -14.17
CA ASN A 251 -4.80 -35.44 -13.66
C ASN A 251 -6.15 -34.69 -13.76
N PRO A 252 -7.20 -35.18 -13.07
CA PRO A 252 -8.55 -34.68 -13.23
C PRO A 252 -8.69 -33.24 -12.72
N ASP A 253 -9.61 -32.48 -13.31
CA ASP A 253 -10.05 -31.18 -12.80
C ASP A 253 -11.17 -31.34 -11.76
N VAL A 254 -12.01 -32.39 -11.92
CA VAL A 254 -13.04 -32.75 -10.94
C VAL A 254 -13.01 -34.25 -10.66
N VAL A 255 -13.23 -34.63 -9.40
CA VAL A 255 -13.47 -36.00 -8.98
C VAL A 255 -14.89 -36.08 -8.40
N LEU A 256 -15.78 -36.81 -9.06
CA LEU A 256 -17.08 -37.19 -8.52
C LEU A 256 -16.90 -38.51 -7.76
N LEU A 257 -17.13 -38.51 -6.45
CA LEU A 257 -16.73 -39.61 -5.58
C LEU A 257 -17.89 -40.08 -4.70
N ASP A 258 -18.31 -41.33 -4.85
CA ASP A 258 -19.24 -41.94 -3.91
C ASP A 258 -18.63 -42.07 -2.52
N VAL A 259 -19.44 -41.79 -1.50
CA VAL A 259 -19.04 -41.97 -0.11
C VAL A 259 -19.02 -43.45 0.27
N LEU A 260 -20.01 -44.23 -0.18
CA LEU A 260 -20.13 -45.62 0.23
C LEU A 260 -19.58 -46.55 -0.85
N MET A 261 -18.37 -47.06 -0.65
CA MET A 261 -17.73 -48.02 -1.56
C MET A 261 -17.22 -49.24 -0.79
N PRO A 262 -17.12 -50.43 -1.43
CA PRO A 262 -16.82 -51.68 -0.75
C PRO A 262 -15.34 -51.87 -0.35
N ASP A 263 -14.40 -51.13 -0.96
CA ASP A 263 -12.96 -51.29 -0.69
C ASP A 263 -12.40 -50.24 0.28
N VAL A 264 -12.68 -48.96 0.03
CA VAL A 264 -12.23 -47.81 0.82
C VAL A 264 -13.36 -46.78 0.88
N ASP A 265 -13.63 -46.21 2.05
CA ASP A 265 -14.65 -45.16 2.21
C ASP A 265 -14.26 -43.91 1.37
N GLY A 266 -15.21 -43.31 0.65
CA GLY A 266 -14.96 -42.11 -0.15
C GLY A 266 -14.42 -40.94 0.66
N LEU A 267 -14.70 -40.86 1.96
CA LEU A 267 -14.07 -39.87 2.84
C LEU A 267 -12.58 -40.14 3.07
N GLU A 268 -12.15 -41.39 3.12
CA GLU A 268 -10.72 -41.76 3.22
C GLU A 268 -10.00 -41.47 1.91
N VAL A 269 -10.65 -41.74 0.76
CA VAL A 269 -10.12 -41.36 -0.57
C VAL A 269 -9.94 -39.85 -0.69
N LEU A 270 -10.90 -39.04 -0.21
CA LEU A 270 -10.75 -37.58 -0.15
C LEU A 270 -9.52 -37.16 0.68
N ASP A 271 -9.34 -37.74 1.86
CA ASP A 271 -8.21 -37.43 2.73
C ASP A 271 -6.87 -37.76 2.04
N ASP A 272 -6.79 -38.90 1.36
CA ASP A 272 -5.61 -39.32 0.59
C ASP A 272 -5.32 -38.38 -0.59
N LEU A 273 -6.35 -37.95 -1.33
CA LEU A 273 -6.21 -36.98 -2.43
C LEU A 273 -5.67 -35.63 -1.93
N ARG A 274 -6.17 -35.15 -0.78
CA ARG A 274 -5.69 -33.89 -0.20
C ARG A 274 -4.29 -34.02 0.36
N ALA A 275 -3.95 -35.16 0.97
CA ALA A 275 -2.61 -35.45 1.45
C ALA A 275 -1.57 -35.54 0.32
N SER A 276 -1.97 -36.02 -0.87
CA SER A 276 -1.10 -36.06 -2.05
C SER A 276 -0.90 -34.70 -2.73
N GLY A 277 -1.57 -33.64 -2.26
CA GLY A 277 -1.54 -32.32 -2.88
C GLY A 277 -2.39 -32.20 -4.15
N CYS A 278 -3.36 -33.11 -4.36
CA CYS A 278 -4.27 -33.03 -5.50
C CYS A 278 -5.15 -31.77 -5.38
N ASP A 279 -5.08 -30.90 -6.40
CA ASP A 279 -5.83 -29.64 -6.44
C ASP A 279 -7.18 -29.76 -7.15
N ALA A 280 -7.53 -30.94 -7.68
CA ALA A 280 -8.82 -31.22 -8.31
C ALA A 280 -9.99 -30.87 -7.37
N ALA A 281 -11.08 -30.38 -7.93
CA ALA A 281 -12.30 -30.19 -7.15
C ALA A 281 -12.90 -31.56 -6.82
N VAL A 282 -13.20 -31.84 -5.55
CA VAL A 282 -13.78 -33.13 -5.14
C VAL A 282 -15.23 -32.92 -4.74
N VAL A 283 -16.15 -33.56 -5.47
CA VAL A 283 -17.59 -33.51 -5.25
C VAL A 283 -18.05 -34.90 -4.82
N LEU A 284 -18.60 -35.01 -3.62
CA LEU A 284 -19.03 -36.30 -3.10
C LEU A 284 -20.46 -36.63 -3.51
N THR A 285 -20.78 -37.90 -3.74
CA THR A 285 -22.16 -38.35 -3.93
C THR A 285 -22.63 -39.10 -2.67
N THR A 286 -23.79 -38.73 -2.11
CA THR A 286 -24.27 -39.26 -0.83
C THR A 286 -25.71 -39.80 -0.91
N ALA A 287 -26.02 -40.82 -0.11
CA ALA A 287 -27.38 -41.36 0.00
C ALA A 287 -28.34 -40.47 0.81
N TYR A 288 -29.65 -40.70 0.66
CA TYR A 288 -30.72 -39.92 1.30
C TYR A 288 -30.63 -39.93 2.85
N GLY A 289 -30.82 -38.77 3.50
CA GLY A 289 -30.81 -38.62 4.96
C GLY A 289 -29.43 -38.38 5.62
N SER A 290 -28.40 -38.08 4.83
CA SER A 290 -27.00 -38.04 5.27
C SER A 290 -26.42 -36.64 5.50
N GLU A 291 -27.19 -35.68 6.03
CA GLU A 291 -26.71 -34.30 6.25
C GLU A 291 -25.45 -34.23 7.13
N ARG A 292 -25.30 -35.16 8.09
CA ARG A 292 -24.09 -35.27 8.94
C ARG A 292 -22.85 -35.70 8.14
N ILE A 293 -23.03 -36.53 7.11
CA ILE A 293 -21.95 -37.00 6.23
C ILE A 293 -21.51 -35.85 5.33
N ALA A 294 -22.45 -35.12 4.72
CA ALA A 294 -22.14 -33.94 3.91
C ALA A 294 -21.38 -32.85 4.71
N VAL A 295 -21.78 -32.58 5.95
CA VAL A 295 -21.05 -31.63 6.82
C VAL A 295 -19.64 -32.13 7.15
N THR A 296 -19.48 -33.43 7.37
CA THR A 296 -18.17 -34.04 7.68
C THR A 296 -17.24 -33.98 6.46
N ALA A 297 -17.77 -34.30 5.28
CA ALA A 297 -17.12 -34.17 3.99
C ALA A 297 -16.56 -32.77 3.72
N MET A 298 -17.38 -31.74 3.88
CA MET A 298 -16.94 -30.35 3.65
C MET A 298 -15.81 -29.94 4.60
N ARG A 299 -15.85 -30.41 5.85
CA ARG A 299 -14.78 -30.17 6.84
C ARG A 299 -13.46 -30.87 6.50
N ARG A 300 -13.52 -31.98 5.75
CA ARG A 300 -12.35 -32.71 5.23
C ARG A 300 -11.84 -32.16 3.90
N GLY A 301 -12.44 -31.08 3.39
CA GLY A 301 -11.97 -30.40 2.19
C GLY A 301 -12.59 -30.90 0.89
N ALA A 302 -13.75 -31.55 0.94
CA ALA A 302 -14.62 -31.67 -0.23
C ALA A 302 -15.05 -30.27 -0.68
N ASP A 303 -15.13 -30.05 -1.99
CA ASP A 303 -15.55 -28.78 -2.55
C ASP A 303 -17.08 -28.70 -2.64
N ASP A 304 -17.76 -29.85 -2.75
CA ASP A 304 -19.21 -29.93 -2.81
C ASP A 304 -19.75 -31.34 -2.56
N TYR A 305 -21.08 -31.49 -2.60
CA TYR A 305 -21.74 -32.79 -2.60
C TYR A 305 -23.02 -32.82 -3.45
N LEU A 306 -23.38 -34.01 -3.92
CA LEU A 306 -24.60 -34.32 -4.68
C LEU A 306 -25.39 -35.42 -3.98
N ARG A 307 -26.70 -35.29 -3.95
CA ARG A 307 -27.58 -36.27 -3.30
C ARG A 307 -28.05 -37.33 -4.30
N LYS A 308 -28.06 -38.59 -3.90
CA LYS A 308 -28.66 -39.70 -4.66
C LYS A 308 -30.18 -39.75 -4.38
N PRO A 309 -31.05 -39.90 -5.40
CA PRO A 309 -30.73 -40.03 -6.83
C PRO A 309 -30.27 -38.71 -7.46
N ILE A 310 -29.18 -38.76 -8.23
CA ILE A 310 -28.56 -37.57 -8.84
C ILE A 310 -29.41 -37.09 -10.02
N VAL A 311 -29.68 -35.79 -10.08
CA VAL A 311 -30.38 -35.12 -11.18
C VAL A 311 -29.37 -34.39 -12.07
N ALA A 312 -29.53 -34.48 -13.39
CA ALA A 312 -28.59 -33.92 -14.35
C ALA A 312 -28.38 -32.40 -14.21
N GLU A 313 -29.46 -31.64 -13.96
CA GLU A 313 -29.39 -30.17 -13.76
C GLU A 313 -28.58 -29.78 -12.51
N GLU A 314 -28.73 -30.55 -11.42
CA GLU A 314 -28.00 -30.32 -10.17
C GLU A 314 -26.51 -30.66 -10.35
N LEU A 315 -26.21 -31.77 -11.01
CA LEU A 315 -24.85 -32.18 -11.37
C LEU A 315 -24.15 -31.09 -12.20
N GLN A 316 -24.82 -30.56 -13.22
CA GLN A 316 -24.26 -29.51 -14.07
C GLN A 316 -23.93 -28.24 -13.25
N THR A 317 -24.88 -27.79 -12.43
CA THR A 317 -24.71 -26.60 -11.58
C THR A 317 -23.53 -26.74 -10.62
N VAL A 318 -23.40 -27.91 -9.99
CA VAL A 318 -22.29 -28.21 -9.07
C VAL A 318 -20.96 -28.26 -9.81
N LEU A 319 -20.90 -28.90 -10.98
CA LEU A 319 -19.66 -28.99 -11.76
C LEU A 319 -19.18 -27.63 -12.27
N GLU A 320 -20.06 -26.84 -12.87
CA GLU A 320 -19.72 -25.50 -13.40
C GLU A 320 -19.16 -24.60 -12.30
N ARG A 321 -19.84 -24.54 -11.15
CA ARG A 321 -19.40 -23.76 -9.99
C ARG A 321 -18.00 -24.17 -9.50
N ASN A 322 -17.76 -25.48 -9.38
CA ASN A 322 -16.51 -25.99 -8.82
C ASN A 322 -15.33 -25.87 -9.80
N LEU A 323 -15.59 -26.07 -11.10
CA LEU A 323 -14.60 -25.83 -12.15
C LEU A 323 -14.19 -24.37 -12.24
N GLU A 324 -15.14 -23.44 -12.15
CA GLU A 324 -14.83 -22.01 -12.11
C GLU A 324 -14.02 -21.63 -10.87
N ARG A 325 -14.40 -22.16 -9.70
CA ARG A 325 -13.65 -21.96 -8.45
C ARG A 325 -12.22 -22.50 -8.55
N LEU A 326 -12.04 -23.68 -9.13
CA LEU A 326 -10.72 -24.26 -9.36
C LEU A 326 -9.87 -23.40 -10.30
N ARG A 327 -10.45 -22.95 -11.41
CA ARG A 327 -9.78 -22.07 -12.37
C ARG A 327 -9.31 -20.78 -11.71
N LEU A 328 -10.17 -20.13 -10.92
CA LEU A 328 -9.82 -18.91 -10.19
C LEU A 328 -8.70 -19.17 -9.16
N ARG A 329 -8.74 -20.28 -8.42
CA ARG A 329 -7.67 -20.67 -7.49
C ARG A 329 -6.32 -20.88 -8.21
N ARG A 330 -6.33 -21.59 -9.33
CA ARG A 330 -5.13 -21.82 -10.16
C ARG A 330 -4.59 -20.50 -10.73
N GLN A 331 -5.46 -19.64 -11.25
CA GLN A 331 -5.09 -18.32 -11.79
C GLN A 331 -4.52 -17.41 -10.70
N ASN A 332 -5.15 -17.32 -9.53
CA ASN A 332 -4.64 -16.54 -8.40
C ASN A 332 -3.26 -17.03 -7.96
N SER A 333 -3.08 -18.35 -7.85
CA SER A 333 -1.79 -18.94 -7.48
C SER A 333 -0.70 -18.65 -8.51
N ALA A 334 -1.04 -18.59 -9.80
CA ALA A 334 -0.10 -18.22 -10.86
C ALA A 334 0.25 -16.73 -10.83
N LEU A 335 -0.75 -15.85 -10.65
CA LEU A 335 -0.55 -14.40 -10.53
C LEU A 335 0.31 -14.05 -9.31
N GLN A 336 0.09 -14.71 -8.17
CA GLN A 336 0.90 -14.52 -6.97
C GLN A 336 2.37 -14.90 -7.21
N ARG A 337 2.63 -16.02 -7.90
CA ARG A 337 4.00 -16.41 -8.28
C ARG A 337 4.65 -15.37 -9.19
N GLN A 338 3.93 -14.92 -10.22
CA GLN A 338 4.43 -13.90 -11.13
C GLN A 338 4.75 -12.57 -10.42
N LEU A 339 3.88 -12.14 -9.49
CA LEU A 339 4.10 -10.92 -8.71
C LEU A 339 5.35 -11.03 -7.82
N GLU A 340 5.55 -12.18 -7.18
CA GLU A 340 6.72 -12.42 -6.34
C GLU A 340 8.02 -12.42 -7.16
N GLU A 341 8.02 -13.04 -8.34
CA GLU A 341 9.15 -12.99 -9.29
C GLU A 341 9.47 -11.55 -9.71
N GLN A 342 8.45 -10.76 -10.06
CA GLN A 342 8.63 -9.34 -10.42
C GLN A 342 9.17 -8.52 -9.25
N ARG A 343 8.68 -8.77 -8.03
CA ARG A 343 9.14 -8.10 -6.82
C ARG A 343 10.62 -8.36 -6.56
N GLN A 344 11.04 -9.63 -6.66
CA GLN A 344 12.44 -10.02 -6.47
C GLN A 344 13.35 -9.39 -7.54
N GLN A 345 12.91 -9.34 -8.79
CA GLN A 345 13.66 -8.70 -9.86
C GLN A 345 13.87 -7.20 -9.59
N LEU A 346 12.83 -6.49 -9.16
CA LEU A 346 12.92 -5.06 -8.82
C LEU A 346 13.83 -4.81 -7.61
N GLU A 347 13.80 -5.68 -6.60
CA GLU A 347 14.68 -5.59 -5.43
C GLU A 347 16.16 -5.72 -5.82
N VAL A 348 16.49 -6.64 -6.72
CA VAL A 348 17.86 -6.80 -7.25
C VAL A 348 18.32 -5.54 -8.01
N GLU A 349 17.45 -4.96 -8.84
CA GLU A 349 17.77 -3.74 -9.60
C GLU A 349 18.00 -2.53 -8.67
N LEU A 350 17.12 -2.34 -7.68
CA LEU A 350 17.26 -1.28 -6.67
C LEU A 350 18.53 -1.45 -5.82
N ALA A 351 18.87 -2.69 -5.43
CA ALA A 351 20.10 -2.96 -4.71
C ALA A 351 21.35 -2.62 -5.54
N ARG A 352 21.31 -2.86 -6.86
CA ARG A 352 22.38 -2.44 -7.77
C ARG A 352 22.49 -0.93 -7.87
N ALA A 353 21.36 -0.22 -8.00
CA ALA A 353 21.34 1.25 -8.00
C ALA A 353 21.89 1.85 -6.69
N ALA A 354 21.52 1.28 -5.55
CA ALA A 354 22.03 1.66 -4.23
C ALA A 354 23.55 1.54 -4.13
N ARG A 355 24.12 0.45 -4.63
CA ARG A 355 25.58 0.25 -4.67
C ARG A 355 26.25 1.31 -5.53
N VAL A 356 25.74 1.57 -6.73
CA VAL A 356 26.27 2.61 -7.62
C VAL A 356 26.21 3.98 -6.94
N GLN A 357 25.10 4.32 -6.29
CA GLN A 357 24.95 5.59 -5.60
C GLN A 357 25.94 5.74 -4.43
N THR A 358 26.08 4.71 -3.61
CA THR A 358 27.05 4.67 -2.50
C THR A 358 28.47 4.84 -3.02
N ASP A 359 28.77 4.19 -4.14
CA ASP A 359 30.07 4.22 -4.80
C ASP A 359 30.43 5.58 -5.39
N LEU A 360 29.43 6.40 -5.71
CA LEU A 360 29.62 7.78 -6.16
C LEU A 360 29.99 8.71 -5.01
N LEU A 361 29.48 8.49 -3.79
CA LEU A 361 29.82 9.33 -2.63
C LEU A 361 31.31 9.18 -2.25
N PRO A 362 31.92 10.20 -1.62
CA PRO A 362 33.31 10.11 -1.18
C PRO A 362 33.54 8.95 -0.21
N ARG A 363 34.41 8.01 -0.60
CA ARG A 363 34.75 6.82 0.21
C ARG A 363 35.87 7.07 1.22
N GLN A 364 36.73 8.05 0.94
CA GLN A 364 37.88 8.37 1.78
C GLN A 364 37.76 9.79 2.33
N MET A 365 37.96 9.92 3.64
CA MET A 365 38.10 11.20 4.30
C MET A 365 39.46 11.80 3.96
N PRO A 366 39.54 13.00 3.36
CA PRO A 366 40.81 13.68 3.13
C PRO A 366 41.50 13.95 4.46
N ARG A 367 42.82 13.78 4.48
CA ARG A 367 43.65 14.28 5.58
C ARG A 367 43.88 15.76 5.37
N LEU A 368 43.40 16.56 6.30
CA LEU A 368 43.45 18.01 6.23
C LEU A 368 44.37 18.53 7.36
N PRO A 369 45.46 19.25 7.04
CA PRO A 369 46.33 19.82 8.07
C PRO A 369 45.52 20.71 9.04
N GLY A 370 45.53 20.37 10.33
CA GLY A 370 44.84 21.15 11.37
C GLY A 370 43.33 20.94 11.46
N PHE A 371 42.73 20.04 10.67
CA PHE A 371 41.30 19.75 10.71
C PHE A 371 41.04 18.25 10.82
N THR A 372 39.97 17.90 11.56
CA THR A 372 39.40 16.55 11.57
C THR A 372 38.08 16.58 10.81
N LEU A 373 37.90 15.69 9.84
CA LEU A 373 36.68 15.58 9.04
C LEU A 373 36.01 14.24 9.29
N ALA A 374 34.69 14.27 9.49
CA ALA A 374 33.85 13.10 9.58
C ALA A 374 32.52 13.38 8.86
N ALA A 375 32.02 12.39 8.13
CA ALA A 375 30.72 12.45 7.46
C ALA A 375 30.16 11.04 7.31
N ARG A 376 28.82 10.96 7.28
CA ARG A 376 28.08 9.72 7.03
C ARG A 376 26.76 10.06 6.38
N CYS A 377 26.38 9.31 5.35
CA CYS A 377 25.07 9.40 4.71
C CYS A 377 24.42 8.02 4.77
N ILE A 378 23.18 7.95 5.27
CA ILE A 378 22.40 6.71 5.36
C ILE A 378 21.05 7.00 4.69
N PRO A 379 20.77 6.43 3.52
CA PRO A 379 19.49 6.64 2.86
C PRO A 379 18.36 5.95 3.64
N ALA A 380 17.17 6.57 3.68
CA ALA A 380 15.99 6.02 4.33
C ALA A 380 15.35 4.84 3.56
N ARG A 381 15.74 4.65 2.29
CA ARG A 381 15.39 3.51 1.41
C ARG A 381 16.68 2.94 0.82
N GLN A 382 16.59 2.07 -0.19
CA GLN A 382 17.79 1.58 -0.89
C GLN A 382 18.62 2.74 -1.49
N VAL A 383 17.96 3.81 -1.98
CA VAL A 383 18.60 5.02 -2.52
C VAL A 383 17.99 6.30 -1.92
N GLY A 384 18.75 7.40 -1.92
CA GLY A 384 18.35 8.68 -1.32
C GLY A 384 18.67 9.91 -2.18
N GLY A 385 18.09 11.06 -1.80
CA GLY A 385 18.41 12.37 -2.38
C GLY A 385 19.57 13.09 -1.69
N ASP A 386 19.86 12.72 -0.45
CA ASP A 386 20.90 13.32 0.39
C ASP A 386 22.30 12.92 -0.08
N PHE A 387 23.19 13.89 -0.12
CA PHE A 387 24.58 13.66 -0.48
C PHE A 387 25.52 14.67 0.17
N TYR A 388 26.78 14.26 0.23
CA TYR A 388 27.89 15.16 0.45
C TYR A 388 28.98 14.88 -0.59
N ASP A 389 29.79 15.89 -0.87
CA ASP A 389 31.00 15.75 -1.67
C ASP A 389 32.10 16.67 -1.15
N TRP A 390 33.34 16.28 -1.42
CA TRP A 390 34.50 17.13 -1.21
C TRP A 390 35.58 16.89 -2.24
N HIS A 391 36.32 17.95 -2.54
CA HIS A 391 37.49 17.90 -3.41
C HIS A 391 38.38 19.11 -3.18
N SER A 392 39.65 18.98 -3.53
CA SER A 392 40.62 20.07 -3.44
C SER A 392 40.77 20.78 -4.79
N PRO A 393 40.24 22.00 -4.96
CA PRO A 393 40.38 22.75 -6.21
C PRO A 393 41.82 23.24 -6.44
N GLY A 394 42.63 23.34 -5.38
CA GLY A 394 44.00 23.81 -5.43
C GLY A 394 44.76 23.53 -4.13
N PRO A 395 46.06 23.82 -4.08
CA PRO A 395 46.87 23.70 -2.88
C PRO A 395 46.27 24.52 -1.72
N GLY A 396 46.08 23.89 -0.56
CA GLY A 396 45.56 24.56 0.63
C GLY A 396 44.06 24.87 0.60
N LEU A 397 43.31 24.46 -0.44
CA LEU A 397 41.87 24.69 -0.54
C LEU A 397 41.08 23.38 -0.48
N LEU A 398 39.91 23.42 0.15
CA LEU A 398 38.93 22.34 0.17
C LEU A 398 37.54 22.87 -0.17
N ASN A 399 36.91 22.31 -1.20
CA ASN A 399 35.50 22.50 -1.44
C ASN A 399 34.70 21.42 -0.71
N LEU A 400 33.63 21.83 -0.04
CA LEU A 400 32.65 20.98 0.63
C LEU A 400 31.27 21.28 0.04
N THR A 401 30.53 20.24 -0.33
CA THR A 401 29.13 20.37 -0.77
C THR A 401 28.29 19.40 0.04
N PHE A 402 27.18 19.88 0.58
CA PHE A 402 26.14 19.07 1.17
C PHE A 402 24.83 19.42 0.46
N GLY A 403 24.03 18.43 0.08
CA GLY A 403 22.76 18.68 -0.56
C GLY A 403 21.70 17.64 -0.24
N ASP A 404 20.46 18.06 -0.36
CA ASP A 404 19.26 17.26 -0.14
C ASP A 404 18.24 17.59 -1.24
N VAL A 405 17.99 16.58 -2.07
CA VAL A 405 17.08 16.64 -3.21
C VAL A 405 15.66 16.29 -2.76
N MET A 406 14.70 17.14 -3.12
CA MET A 406 13.29 16.92 -2.84
C MET A 406 12.83 15.52 -3.29
N GLY A 407 12.18 14.81 -2.37
CA GLY A 407 11.57 13.51 -2.62
C GLY A 407 12.39 12.36 -2.04
N LYS A 408 12.05 11.13 -2.44
CA LYS A 408 12.69 9.89 -1.95
C LYS A 408 12.76 8.86 -3.08
N GLY A 409 13.68 7.91 -2.99
CA GLY A 409 13.80 6.84 -3.99
C GLY A 409 14.52 7.26 -5.28
N MET A 410 14.25 6.55 -6.37
CA MET A 410 15.00 6.66 -7.63
C MET A 410 15.00 8.06 -8.26
N PRO A 411 13.88 8.82 -8.34
CA PRO A 411 13.91 10.15 -8.95
C PRO A 411 14.84 11.13 -8.21
N ALA A 412 14.79 11.13 -6.87
CA ALA A 412 15.67 11.95 -6.04
C ALA A 412 17.14 11.50 -6.17
N ALA A 413 17.37 10.18 -6.25
CA ALA A 413 18.69 9.61 -6.45
C ALA A 413 19.34 10.03 -7.78
N LEU A 414 18.58 10.00 -8.88
CA LEU A 414 19.06 10.43 -10.20
C LEU A 414 19.43 11.93 -10.19
N LEU A 415 18.53 12.78 -9.70
CA LEU A 415 18.78 14.21 -9.57
C LEU A 415 19.98 14.51 -8.67
N MET A 416 20.13 13.77 -7.56
CA MET A 416 21.29 13.89 -6.68
C MET A 416 22.59 13.65 -7.45
N THR A 417 22.66 12.57 -8.25
CA THR A 417 23.87 12.27 -9.03
C THR A 417 24.21 13.36 -10.03
N THR A 418 23.20 13.94 -10.70
CA THR A 418 23.37 15.07 -11.62
C THR A 418 23.88 16.31 -10.89
N VAL A 419 23.23 16.72 -9.80
CA VAL A 419 23.60 17.91 -9.02
C VAL A 419 25.02 17.77 -8.49
N ARG A 420 25.36 16.62 -7.91
CA ARG A 420 26.70 16.35 -7.39
C ARG A 420 27.76 16.44 -8.50
N ALA A 421 27.51 15.83 -9.66
CA ALA A 421 28.44 15.86 -10.79
C ALA A 421 28.65 17.29 -11.32
N VAL A 422 27.58 18.08 -11.44
CA VAL A 422 27.66 19.49 -11.85
C VAL A 422 28.48 20.29 -10.83
N MET A 423 28.17 20.17 -9.53
CA MET A 423 28.89 20.89 -8.47
C MET A 423 30.38 20.56 -8.46
N ARG A 424 30.73 19.29 -8.67
CA ARG A 424 32.12 18.85 -8.77
C ARG A 424 32.84 19.44 -10.00
N SER A 425 32.13 19.58 -11.12
CA SER A 425 32.67 20.15 -12.38
C SER A 425 32.93 21.66 -12.27
N VAL A 426 32.03 22.41 -11.61
CA VAL A 426 32.14 23.87 -11.47
C VAL A 426 33.02 24.31 -10.29
N GLY A 427 33.22 23.44 -9.29
CA GLY A 427 33.99 23.74 -8.08
C GLY A 427 35.50 23.87 -8.34
N ARG A 428 35.94 24.92 -9.03
CA ARG A 428 37.36 25.18 -9.30
C ARG A 428 37.94 26.11 -8.22
N GLN A 429 39.11 26.73 -8.49
CA GLN A 429 39.70 27.77 -7.64
C GLN A 429 38.95 29.10 -7.79
N THR A 430 37.63 29.04 -7.66
CA THR A 430 36.71 30.17 -7.81
C THR A 430 35.81 30.25 -6.57
N PRO A 431 35.34 31.45 -6.20
CA PRO A 431 34.49 31.62 -5.03
C PRO A 431 33.19 30.80 -5.13
N PRO A 432 32.65 30.31 -4.00
CA PRO A 432 31.40 29.54 -3.96
C PRO A 432 30.22 30.17 -4.71
N LEU A 433 30.08 31.51 -4.65
CA LEU A 433 29.02 32.22 -5.39
C LEU A 433 29.14 32.04 -6.91
N VAL A 434 30.37 32.04 -7.44
CA VAL A 434 30.64 31.87 -8.87
C VAL A 434 30.34 30.43 -9.28
N ASN A 435 30.78 29.46 -8.48
CA ASN A 435 30.50 28.04 -8.70
C ASN A 435 28.98 27.79 -8.79
N LEU A 436 28.23 28.38 -7.85
CA LEU A 436 26.78 28.23 -7.82
C LEU A 436 26.08 28.81 -9.05
N ARG A 437 26.53 29.97 -9.56
CA ARG A 437 25.96 30.57 -10.77
C ARG A 437 26.09 29.64 -11.98
N TYR A 438 27.24 29.02 -12.17
CA TYR A 438 27.42 28.04 -13.24
C TYR A 438 26.57 26.79 -13.03
N ALA A 439 26.46 26.31 -11.78
CA ALA A 439 25.61 25.18 -11.46
C ALA A 439 24.13 25.47 -11.74
N LEU A 440 23.63 26.65 -11.37
CA LEU A 440 22.25 27.07 -11.65
C LEU A 440 21.96 27.05 -13.14
N THR A 441 22.84 27.62 -13.97
CA THR A 441 22.67 27.59 -15.44
C THR A 441 22.61 26.16 -15.99
N ALA A 442 23.41 25.25 -15.45
CA ALA A 442 23.42 23.85 -15.89
C ALA A 442 22.21 23.05 -15.39
N LEU A 443 21.70 23.34 -14.20
CA LEU A 443 20.66 22.54 -13.52
C LEU A 443 19.24 23.08 -13.72
N ASP A 444 19.06 24.34 -14.15
CA ASP A 444 17.75 25.00 -14.19
C ASP A 444 16.72 24.21 -15.02
N SER A 445 17.11 23.78 -16.23
CA SER A 445 16.23 22.96 -17.08
C SER A 445 15.83 21.67 -16.37
N ASP A 446 16.78 20.91 -15.84
CA ASP A 446 16.52 19.59 -15.23
C ASP A 446 15.62 19.70 -14.00
N LEU A 447 15.89 20.68 -13.12
CA LEU A 447 15.10 20.92 -11.92
C LEU A 447 13.68 21.40 -12.26
N ASN A 448 13.52 22.27 -13.26
CA ASN A 448 12.21 22.75 -13.70
C ASN A 448 11.38 21.62 -14.33
N HIS A 449 11.97 20.79 -15.19
CA HIS A 449 11.28 19.64 -15.79
C HIS A 449 10.87 18.59 -14.76
N ALA A 450 11.77 18.28 -13.82
CA ALA A 450 11.48 17.36 -12.73
C ALA A 450 10.53 17.96 -11.67
N ARG A 451 10.22 19.26 -11.75
CA ARG A 451 9.50 20.04 -10.74
C ARG A 451 10.07 19.82 -9.34
N ALA A 452 11.40 19.72 -9.27
CA ALA A 452 12.14 19.40 -8.07
C ALA A 452 12.95 20.59 -7.60
N PHE A 453 13.21 20.65 -6.29
CA PHE A 453 14.15 21.59 -5.72
C PHE A 453 15.21 20.85 -4.92
N VAL A 454 16.34 21.51 -4.71
CA VAL A 454 17.46 20.97 -3.95
C VAL A 454 17.88 21.98 -2.91
N THR A 455 17.89 21.59 -1.64
CA THR A 455 18.55 22.39 -0.62
C THR A 455 20.03 22.06 -0.62
N MET A 456 20.90 23.07 -0.57
CA MET A 456 22.33 22.84 -0.70
C MET A 456 23.14 23.82 0.14
N PHE A 457 24.20 23.33 0.76
CA PHE A 457 25.27 24.13 1.35
C PHE A 457 26.56 23.84 0.59
N HIS A 458 27.16 24.87 -0.01
CA HIS A 458 28.43 24.75 -0.73
C HIS A 458 29.44 25.73 -0.16
N ALA A 459 30.62 25.25 0.21
CA ALA A 459 31.66 26.03 0.86
C ALA A 459 33.05 25.74 0.32
N GLN A 460 33.93 26.72 0.47
CA GLN A 460 35.36 26.62 0.21
C GLN A 460 36.10 27.02 1.48
N LEU A 461 36.92 26.10 2.00
CA LEU A 461 37.78 26.30 3.15
C LEU A 461 39.22 26.49 2.68
N ASP A 462 39.83 27.60 3.09
CA ASP A 462 41.26 27.78 3.06
C ASP A 462 41.89 27.19 4.32
N LEU A 463 42.72 26.18 4.15
CA LEU A 463 43.34 25.41 5.24
C LEU A 463 44.43 26.20 5.97
N VAL A 464 45.04 27.20 5.32
CA VAL A 464 46.10 28.02 5.89
C VAL A 464 45.47 29.16 6.70
N SER A 465 44.59 29.94 6.06
CA SER A 465 43.93 31.06 6.74
C SER A 465 42.79 30.62 7.66
N ARG A 466 42.30 29.37 7.54
CA ARG A 466 41.14 28.81 8.25
C ARG A 466 39.84 29.58 8.01
N ARG A 467 39.78 30.27 6.88
CA ARG A 467 38.65 31.06 6.42
C ARG A 467 37.71 30.17 5.61
N LEU A 468 36.45 30.08 6.02
CA LEU A 468 35.40 29.36 5.30
C LEU A 468 34.49 30.36 4.61
N VAL A 469 34.42 30.27 3.29
CA VAL A 469 33.47 31.04 2.46
C VAL A 469 32.39 30.10 2.00
N PHE A 470 31.11 30.49 2.03
CA PHE A 470 30.01 29.57 1.73
C PHE A 470 28.80 30.23 1.06
N ILE A 471 27.95 29.39 0.47
CA ILE A 471 26.59 29.69 0.06
C ILE A 471 25.66 28.67 0.70
N ASP A 472 24.59 29.16 1.33
CA ASP A 472 23.46 28.36 1.76
C ASP A 472 22.27 28.59 0.81
N ALA A 473 22.05 27.64 -0.10
CA ALA A 473 20.88 27.57 -0.97
C ALA A 473 19.73 26.83 -0.28
N GLY A 474 19.19 27.47 0.75
CA GLY A 474 17.95 27.05 1.42
C GLY A 474 18.06 25.86 2.37
N HIS A 475 19.26 25.31 2.60
CA HIS A 475 19.52 24.18 3.49
C HIS A 475 19.28 24.53 4.96
N GLY A 476 19.96 25.56 5.48
CA GLY A 476 19.67 26.13 6.81
C GLY A 476 19.83 25.18 8.01
N LEU A 477 20.51 24.04 7.85
CA LEU A 477 20.88 23.09 8.90
C LEU A 477 22.40 23.02 9.08
N CYS A 478 23.04 24.19 8.98
CA CYS A 478 24.48 24.36 9.12
C CYS A 478 24.79 25.40 10.21
N PHE A 479 25.72 25.07 11.10
CA PHE A 479 26.18 25.99 12.15
C PHE A 479 27.61 25.68 12.57
N VAL A 480 28.23 26.65 13.23
CA VAL A 480 29.54 26.48 13.88
C VAL A 480 29.32 26.41 15.39
N ARG A 481 29.80 25.33 16.01
CA ARG A 481 29.96 25.26 17.46
C ARG A 481 31.36 25.75 17.80
N ARG A 482 31.45 26.88 18.50
CA ARG A 482 32.71 27.45 18.96
C ARG A 482 33.34 26.59 20.06
N ALA A 483 34.65 26.70 20.26
CA ALA A 483 35.37 25.95 21.30
C ALA A 483 34.75 26.12 22.72
N GLY A 484 34.16 27.28 23.01
CA GLY A 484 33.45 27.57 24.27
C GLY A 484 32.03 27.03 24.35
N GLY A 485 31.59 26.22 23.38
CA GLY A 485 30.24 25.65 23.30
C GLY A 485 29.19 26.55 22.65
N VAL A 486 29.48 27.83 22.40
CA VAL A 486 28.52 28.75 21.75
C VAL A 486 28.23 28.29 20.32
N VAL A 487 26.95 28.19 19.96
CA VAL A 487 26.52 27.83 18.60
C VAL A 487 26.16 29.09 17.82
N GLU A 488 26.76 29.21 16.65
CA GLU A 488 26.57 30.32 15.72
C GLU A 488 25.93 29.80 14.44
N SER A 489 24.74 30.32 14.13
CA SER A 489 24.09 30.05 12.86
C SER A 489 24.80 30.80 11.74
N LEU A 490 24.97 30.13 10.60
CA LEU A 490 25.60 30.74 9.44
C LEU A 490 24.58 31.49 8.58
N GLY A 491 24.98 32.68 8.11
CA GLY A 491 24.24 33.48 7.14
C GLY A 491 25.19 34.18 6.17
N PRO A 492 24.68 34.70 5.04
CA PRO A 492 23.28 34.77 4.62
C PRO A 492 22.76 33.46 4.02
N ARG A 493 21.43 33.34 3.92
CA ARG A 493 20.72 32.18 3.38
C ARG A 493 19.80 32.58 2.24
N GLY A 494 19.88 31.85 1.13
CA GLY A 494 19.00 31.97 -0.03
C GLY A 494 17.84 30.98 -0.06
N VAL A 495 17.16 30.93 -1.20
CA VAL A 495 16.14 29.92 -1.52
C VAL A 495 16.79 28.59 -1.95
N PRO A 496 16.08 27.47 -1.98
CA PRO A 496 16.58 26.24 -2.60
C PRO A 496 16.78 26.39 -4.12
N LEU A 497 17.67 25.59 -4.70
CA LEU A 497 17.84 25.51 -6.15
C LEU A 497 16.56 24.96 -6.79
N GLY A 498 16.19 25.46 -7.98
CA GLY A 498 14.93 25.11 -8.65
C GLY A 498 13.70 25.85 -8.12
N VAL A 499 13.85 26.68 -7.08
CA VAL A 499 12.76 27.57 -6.60
C VAL A 499 12.95 28.97 -7.21
N PRO A 500 11.95 29.52 -7.92
CA PRO A 500 12.04 30.86 -8.48
C PRO A 500 12.24 31.92 -7.38
N SER A 501 13.25 32.78 -7.55
CA SER A 501 13.52 33.92 -6.68
C SER A 501 14.04 35.11 -7.49
N ARG A 502 13.67 36.32 -7.07
CA ARG A 502 14.20 37.57 -7.61
C ARG A 502 15.46 38.04 -6.86
N GLU A 503 15.71 37.49 -5.68
CA GLU A 503 16.88 37.83 -4.87
C GLU A 503 18.07 36.95 -5.27
N PRO A 504 19.23 37.54 -5.60
CA PRO A 504 20.43 36.77 -5.88
C PRO A 504 20.96 36.09 -4.61
N TYR A 505 21.62 34.95 -4.78
CA TYR A 505 22.35 34.31 -3.70
C TYR A 505 23.45 35.24 -3.18
N ALA A 506 23.55 35.35 -1.86
CA ALA A 506 24.60 36.11 -1.19
C ALA A 506 25.61 35.15 -0.56
N GLN A 507 26.87 35.55 -0.57
CA GLN A 507 27.98 34.78 -0.01
C GLN A 507 28.17 35.10 1.48
N GLY A 508 28.34 34.05 2.27
CA GLY A 508 28.69 34.13 3.69
C GLY A 508 30.15 33.79 3.92
N GLU A 509 30.63 34.18 5.09
CA GLU A 509 32.00 33.94 5.51
C GLU A 509 32.06 33.73 7.02
N VAL A 510 32.91 32.80 7.45
CA VAL A 510 33.22 32.58 8.86
C VAL A 510 34.68 32.19 9.03
N GLN A 511 35.31 32.74 10.06
CA GLN A 511 36.66 32.37 10.49
C GLN A 511 36.59 31.21 11.49
N LEU A 512 37.36 30.15 11.27
CA LEU A 512 37.44 29.00 12.17
C LEU A 512 38.70 29.05 13.04
N TYR A 513 38.53 28.77 14.33
CA TYR A 513 39.61 28.75 15.33
C TYR A 513 39.83 27.32 15.88
N PRO A 514 40.99 27.03 16.49
CA PRO A 514 41.19 25.74 17.15
C PRO A 514 40.06 25.41 18.13
N GLY A 515 39.49 24.21 18.03
CA GLY A 515 38.37 23.75 18.87
C GLY A 515 36.98 24.05 18.31
N ASP A 516 36.86 24.87 17.27
CA ASP A 516 35.59 25.07 16.56
C ASP A 516 35.20 23.83 15.75
N ALA A 517 33.90 23.58 15.63
CA ALA A 517 33.33 22.51 14.81
C ALA A 517 32.25 23.06 13.88
N LEU A 518 32.42 22.84 12.57
CA LEU A 518 31.37 23.06 11.57
C LEU A 518 30.50 21.81 11.48
N ILE A 519 29.19 21.96 11.64
CA ILE A 519 28.24 20.84 11.67
C ILE A 519 27.16 21.05 10.61
N LEU A 520 26.90 20.01 9.81
CA LEU A 520 25.89 19.95 8.77
C LEU A 520 25.12 18.62 8.87
N PHE A 521 23.81 18.65 8.67
CA PHE A 521 22.97 17.45 8.61
C PHE A 521 21.71 17.72 7.80
N SER A 522 21.10 16.66 7.25
CA SER A 522 19.79 16.74 6.59
C SER A 522 18.63 16.65 7.58
N ASP A 523 17.44 17.01 7.12
CA ASP A 523 16.22 16.99 7.91
C ASP A 523 15.81 15.57 8.38
N GLY A 524 16.27 14.51 7.71
CA GLY A 524 16.06 13.13 8.12
C GLY A 524 16.53 12.83 9.55
N LEU A 525 17.56 13.54 10.04
CA LEU A 525 18.00 13.43 11.43
C LEU A 525 17.00 14.07 12.40
N LEU A 526 16.38 15.19 12.01
CA LEU A 526 15.33 15.86 12.81
C LEU A 526 14.04 15.04 12.84
N ASP A 527 13.72 14.36 11.75
CA ASP A 527 12.56 13.45 11.69
C ASP A 527 12.72 12.28 12.67
N THR A 528 13.93 11.73 12.77
CA THR A 528 14.25 10.62 13.66
C THR A 528 14.39 11.08 15.11
N TRP A 529 14.92 12.29 15.31
CA TRP A 529 15.19 12.87 16.62
C TRP A 529 14.64 14.30 16.73
N PRO A 530 13.30 14.47 16.88
CA PRO A 530 12.67 15.79 16.89
C PRO A 530 13.20 16.73 17.98
N ALA A 531 13.73 16.18 19.07
CA ALA A 531 14.35 16.96 20.14
C ALA A 531 15.56 17.80 19.67
N LEU A 532 16.20 17.43 18.57
CA LEU A 532 17.26 18.24 17.94
C LEU A 532 16.75 19.57 17.37
N ALA A 533 15.43 19.71 17.17
CA ALA A 533 14.82 20.95 16.69
C ALA A 533 14.53 21.96 17.80
N ASP A 534 14.30 21.48 19.04
CA ASP A 534 13.75 22.30 20.14
C ASP A 534 14.82 22.83 21.11
N ASN A 535 16.04 22.31 21.08
CA ASN A 535 17.17 22.83 21.85
C ASN A 535 18.48 22.27 21.30
N HIS A 536 19.54 23.08 21.34
CA HIS A 536 20.89 22.84 21.89
C HIS A 536 21.44 21.41 22.18
N LEU A 537 20.84 20.31 21.71
CA LEU A 537 21.27 18.93 21.97
C LEU A 537 22.37 18.45 21.01
N ILE A 538 22.83 19.35 20.13
CA ILE A 538 24.12 19.22 19.42
C ILE A 538 25.21 20.04 20.15
N LEU A 539 24.89 20.74 21.26
CA LEU A 539 25.90 21.44 22.10
C LEU A 539 26.91 20.48 22.69
#